data_AF-A0A0F9TEV8-F1
#
_entry.id   AF-A0A0F9TEV8-F1
#
_cell.length_a   1.000
_cell.length_b   1.000
_cell.length_c   1.000
_cell.angle_alpha   90.00
_cell.angle_beta   90.00
_cell.angle_gamma   90.00
#
_symmetry.space_group_name_H-M   'P 1'
#
loop_
_entity.id
_entity.type
_entity.pdbx_description
1 polymer ?
#
loop_
_entity_poly.entity_id
_entity_poly.type
_entity_poly.pdbx_seq_one_letter_code
_entity_poly.pdbx_strand_id
1 'polypeptide(L)'
;MIDIIEAGKFYNDCLKKVKEATLKENILPENTVLNVKADIMQRGGRTCKTVVGVFELNNVDYTFEVDLDRDDQPRDVVRKTASAIANVVAKAITQKIDWSEIK
;
A
#
# COMPACT_ATOMS: atom_id res chain seq x y z
N MET A 1 10.16 14.24 -20.67
CA MET A 1 9.78 12.82 -20.65
C MET A 1 10.35 12.29 -19.34
N ILE A 2 9.52 11.96 -18.34
CA ILE A 2 10.06 11.37 -17.11
C ILE A 2 10.51 9.97 -17.51
N ASP A 3 11.80 9.71 -17.38
CA ASP A 3 12.38 8.41 -17.68
C ASP A 3 11.71 7.37 -16.80
N ILE A 4 11.32 6.22 -17.37
CA ILE A 4 10.68 5.12 -16.63
C ILE A 4 11.54 4.73 -15.42
N ILE A 5 12.86 4.88 -15.54
CA ILE A 5 13.85 4.67 -14.48
C ILE A 5 13.70 5.67 -13.33
N GLU A 6 13.54 6.97 -13.62
CA GLU A 6 13.35 8.02 -12.60
C GLU A 6 12.02 7.82 -11.87
N ALA A 7 10.97 7.49 -12.62
CA ALA A 7 9.68 7.19 -12.04
C ALA A 7 9.79 5.97 -11.11
N GLY A 8 10.47 4.89 -11.50
CA GLY A 8 10.68 3.71 -10.64
C GLY A 8 11.37 4.04 -9.31
N LYS A 9 12.41 4.87 -9.34
CA LYS A 9 13.11 5.34 -8.12
C LYS A 9 12.19 6.12 -7.19
N PHE A 10 11.41 7.07 -7.73
CA PHE A 10 10.46 7.87 -6.97
C PHE A 10 9.46 7.02 -6.18
N TYR A 11 8.85 6.01 -6.81
CA TYR A 11 7.89 5.16 -6.11
C TYR A 11 8.57 4.29 -5.06
N ASN A 12 9.74 3.71 -5.36
CA ASN A 12 10.49 2.93 -4.36
C ASN A 12 10.86 3.76 -3.11
N ASP A 13 11.21 5.03 -3.28
CA ASP A 13 11.48 5.92 -2.15
C ASP A 13 10.21 6.25 -1.35
N CYS A 14 9.07 6.41 -2.02
CA CYS A 14 7.78 6.57 -1.34
C CYS A 14 7.39 5.30 -0.58
N LEU A 15 7.64 4.11 -1.13
CA LEU A 15 7.31 2.83 -0.50
C LEU A 15 8.10 2.57 0.80
N LYS A 16 9.36 3.01 0.88
CA LYS A 16 10.11 2.99 2.15
C LYS A 16 9.41 3.82 3.23
N LYS A 17 8.92 5.02 2.86
CA LYS A 17 8.17 5.90 3.76
C LYS A 17 6.80 5.34 4.14
N VAL A 18 6.17 4.55 3.25
CA VAL A 18 4.92 3.84 3.59
C VAL A 18 5.16 2.87 4.74
N LYS A 19 6.25 2.07 4.69
CA LYS A 19 6.60 1.17 5.80
C LYS A 19 6.75 1.94 7.10
N GLU A 20 7.57 3.00 7.11
CA GLU A 20 7.77 3.86 8.28
C GLU A 20 6.45 4.44 8.82
N ALA A 21 5.58 4.94 7.94
CA ALA A 21 4.28 5.50 8.32
C ALA A 21 3.37 4.43 8.94
N THR A 22 3.26 3.25 8.32
CA THR A 22 2.43 2.15 8.82
C THR A 22 2.89 1.61 10.17
N LEU A 23 4.20 1.62 10.43
CA LEU A 23 4.76 1.25 11.73
C LEU A 23 4.51 2.34 12.77
N LYS A 24 4.78 3.60 12.44
CA LYS A 24 4.57 4.75 13.34
C LYS A 24 3.10 4.88 13.77
N GLU A 25 2.17 4.56 12.87
CA GLU A 25 0.73 4.60 13.13
C GLU A 25 0.17 3.30 13.72
N ASN A 26 1.03 2.31 14.04
CA ASN A 26 0.62 0.97 14.52
C ASN A 26 -0.39 0.24 13.60
N ILE A 27 -0.37 0.55 12.30
CA ILE A 27 -1.21 -0.14 11.30
C ILE A 27 -0.69 -1.56 11.07
N LEU A 28 0.63 -1.72 10.99
CA LEU A 28 1.30 -3.02 10.83
C LEU A 28 2.19 -3.32 12.05
N PRO A 29 2.26 -4.58 12.51
CA PRO A 29 3.25 -5.01 13.49
C PRO A 29 4.69 -4.72 13.04
N GLU A 30 5.59 -4.41 13.99
CA GLU A 30 6.99 -4.07 13.72
C GLU A 30 7.75 -5.09 12.86
N ASN A 31 7.43 -6.37 13.03
CA ASN A 31 8.07 -7.48 12.32
C ASN A 31 7.46 -7.79 10.95
N THR A 32 6.51 -6.98 10.48
CA THR A 32 5.82 -7.22 9.21
C THR A 32 6.76 -7.02 8.02
N VAL A 33 6.83 -8.04 7.17
CA VAL A 33 7.46 -7.92 5.85
C VAL A 33 6.41 -7.38 4.89
N LEU A 34 6.66 -6.17 4.39
CA LEU A 34 5.83 -5.49 3.41
C LEU A 34 6.55 -5.49 2.05
N ASN A 35 6.08 -6.33 1.13
CA ASN A 35 6.59 -6.45 -0.23
C ASN A 35 5.72 -5.62 -1.16
N VAL A 36 6.26 -4.54 -1.73
CA VAL A 36 5.47 -3.65 -2.60
C VAL A 36 6.17 -3.45 -3.93
N LYS A 37 5.39 -3.50 -5.01
CA LYS A 37 5.83 -3.27 -6.37
C LYS A 37 4.92 -2.22 -7.01
N ALA A 38 5.52 -1.24 -7.68
CA ALA A 38 4.80 -0.33 -8.53
C ALA A 38 4.82 -0.84 -9.97
N ASP A 39 3.65 -1.15 -10.53
CA ASP A 39 3.51 -1.47 -11.94
C ASP A 39 2.99 -0.24 -12.71
N ILE A 40 3.62 0.03 -13.85
CA ILE A 40 3.26 1.17 -14.71
C ILE A 40 2.31 0.63 -15.77
N MET A 41 1.05 1.07 -15.72
CA MET A 41 0.05 0.70 -16.72
C MET A 41 -0.33 1.91 -17.57
N GLN A 42 -0.50 1.71 -18.88
CA GLN A 42 -1.19 2.69 -19.72
C GLN A 42 -2.65 2.27 -19.86
N ARG A 43 -3.57 3.08 -19.34
CA ARG A 43 -5.02 2.90 -19.54
C ARG A 43 -5.58 4.15 -20.22
N GLY A 44 -6.18 3.99 -21.40
CA GLY A 44 -6.91 5.07 -22.09
C GLY A 44 -6.06 6.31 -22.40
N GLY A 45 -4.78 6.15 -22.74
CA GLY A 45 -3.87 7.27 -23.04
C GLY A 45 -3.33 8.01 -21.80
N ARG A 46 -3.71 7.60 -20.59
CA ARG A 46 -3.12 8.05 -19.33
C ARG A 46 -2.18 6.99 -18.78
N THR A 47 -0.98 7.39 -18.37
CA THR A 47 -0.08 6.54 -17.60
C THR A 47 -0.53 6.57 -16.15
N CYS A 48 -1.27 5.54 -15.72
CA CYS A 48 -1.65 5.33 -14.33
C CYS A 48 -0.68 4.34 -13.71
N LYS A 49 -0.22 4.61 -12.48
CA LYS A 49 0.67 3.68 -11.79
C LYS A 49 -0.09 3.00 -10.70
N THR A 50 -0.14 1.68 -10.78
CA THR A 50 -0.82 0.87 -9.79
C THR A 50 0.24 0.32 -8.86
N VAL A 51 0.16 0.68 -7.58
CA VAL A 51 0.97 0.08 -6.53
C VAL A 51 0.25 -1.16 -6.05
N VAL A 52 0.87 -2.31 -6.26
CA VAL A 52 0.42 -3.59 -5.74
C VAL A 52 1.37 -4.00 -4.64
N GLY A 53 0.83 -4.27 -3.45
CA GLY A 53 1.63 -4.74 -2.33
C GLY A 53 1.03 -5.96 -1.67
N VAL A 54 1.91 -6.77 -1.09
CA VAL A 54 1.59 -7.97 -0.32
C VAL A 54 2.27 -7.84 1.03
N PHE A 55 1.55 -8.18 2.09
CA PHE A 55 2.11 -8.30 3.44
C PHE A 55 1.48 -9.50 4.15
N GLU A 56 2.25 -10.11 5.04
CA GLU A 56 1.74 -11.20 5.88
C GLU A 56 1.23 -10.63 7.20
N LEU A 57 0.05 -11.07 7.65
CA LEU A 57 -0.48 -10.76 8.96
C LEU A 57 -1.09 -12.03 9.58
N ASN A 58 -0.55 -12.48 10.71
CA ASN A 58 -0.98 -13.70 11.40
C ASN A 58 -0.93 -14.95 10.49
N ASN A 59 0.19 -15.17 9.78
CA ASN A 59 0.41 -16.29 8.85
C ASN A 59 -0.57 -16.35 7.67
N VAL A 60 -1.17 -15.21 7.29
CA VAL A 60 -2.04 -15.08 6.13
C VAL A 60 -1.52 -13.94 5.27
N ASP A 61 -1.36 -14.20 3.97
CA ASP A 61 -0.96 -13.19 2.99
C ASP A 61 -2.15 -12.31 2.61
N TYR A 62 -1.93 -10.99 2.68
CA TYR A 62 -2.89 -9.98 2.26
C TYR A 62 -2.33 -9.18 1.10
N THR A 63 -3.18 -8.90 0.11
CA THR A 63 -2.83 -8.07 -1.04
C THR A 63 -3.64 -6.77 -1.01
N PHE A 64 -3.01 -5.67 -1.42
CA PHE A 64 -3.68 -4.40 -1.64
C PHE A 64 -3.24 -3.78 -2.97
N GLU A 65 -4.10 -2.95 -3.53
CA GLU A 65 -3.90 -2.25 -4.79
C GLU A 65 -4.27 -0.79 -4.62
N VAL A 66 -3.44 0.11 -5.14
CA VAL A 66 -3.67 1.56 -5.13
C VAL A 66 -3.32 2.14 -6.48
N ASP A 67 -4.30 2.79 -7.10
CA ASP A 67 -4.06 3.63 -8.26
C ASP A 67 -3.47 4.97 -7.82
N LEU A 68 -2.32 5.30 -8.41
CA LEU A 68 -1.63 6.57 -8.25
C LEU A 68 -1.68 7.36 -9.55
N ASP A 69 -1.96 8.64 -9.39
CA ASP A 69 -1.95 9.60 -10.46
C ASP A 69 -0.53 10.06 -10.73
N ARG A 70 -0.24 10.43 -11.98
CA ARG A 70 1.08 10.97 -12.35
C ARG A 70 1.43 12.25 -11.57
N ASP A 71 0.41 13.00 -11.17
CA ASP A 71 0.55 14.26 -10.45
C ASP A 71 0.55 14.09 -8.93
N ASP A 72 0.46 12.86 -8.42
CA ASP A 72 0.54 12.59 -6.98
C ASP A 72 1.93 12.98 -6.45
N GLN A 73 1.94 13.84 -5.43
CA GLN A 73 3.17 14.18 -4.72
C GLN A 73 3.59 13.02 -3.80
N PRO A 74 4.85 12.96 -3.34
CA PRO A 74 5.31 11.91 -2.42
C PRO A 74 4.40 11.69 -1.22
N ARG A 75 3.87 12.77 -0.64
CA ARG A 75 2.94 12.71 0.50
C ARG A 75 1.61 12.03 0.15
N ASP A 76 1.12 12.23 -1.07
CA ASP A 76 -0.15 11.68 -1.54
C ASP A 76 0.02 10.18 -1.80
N VAL A 77 1.15 9.79 -2.41
CA VAL A 77 1.53 8.38 -2.59
C VAL A 77 1.60 7.67 -1.23
N VAL A 78 2.33 8.24 -0.26
CA VAL A 78 2.45 7.63 1.07
C VAL A 78 1.08 7.49 1.74
N ARG A 79 0.28 8.56 1.74
CA ARG A 79 -1.05 8.57 2.37
C ARG A 79 -2.00 7.56 1.73
N LYS A 80 -2.16 7.59 0.39
CA LYS A 80 -3.06 6.67 -0.33
C LYS A 80 -2.67 5.21 -0.08
N THR A 81 -1.37 4.91 -0.14
CA THR A 81 -0.86 3.55 0.07
C THR A 81 -1.05 3.09 1.51
N ALA A 82 -0.71 3.91 2.51
CA ALA A 82 -0.92 3.58 3.92
C ALA A 82 -2.40 3.38 4.27
N SER A 83 -3.30 4.22 3.72
CA SER A 83 -4.75 4.05 3.88
C SER A 83 -5.26 2.74 3.28
N ALA A 84 -4.75 2.32 2.12
CA ALA A 84 -5.12 1.04 1.53
C ALA A 84 -4.70 -0.15 2.39
N ILE A 85 -3.48 -0.11 2.94
CA ILE A 85 -3.00 -1.11 3.90
C ILE A 85 -3.91 -1.15 5.13
N ALA A 86 -4.19 0.01 5.74
CA ALA A 86 -5.07 0.11 6.90
C ALA A 86 -6.47 -0.47 6.64
N ASN A 87 -7.04 -0.23 5.45
CA ASN A 87 -8.32 -0.79 5.07
C ASN A 87 -8.29 -2.32 4.97
N VAL A 88 -7.20 -2.90 4.43
CA VAL A 88 -7.04 -4.35 4.36
C VAL A 88 -6.86 -4.96 5.75
N VAL A 89 -6.05 -4.35 6.61
CA VAL A 89 -5.87 -4.77 8.00
C VAL A 89 -7.19 -4.70 8.77
N ALA A 90 -7.94 -3.60 8.66
CA ALA A 90 -9.24 -3.44 9.31
C ALA A 90 -10.21 -4.54 8.89
N LYS A 91 -10.31 -4.84 7.58
CA LYS A 91 -11.13 -5.95 7.07
C LYS A 91 -10.69 -7.29 7.63
N ALA A 92 -9.38 -7.55 7.68
CA ALA A 92 -8.81 -8.78 8.24
C ALA A 92 -9.18 -8.95 9.72
N ILE A 93 -9.08 -7.89 10.51
CA ILE A 93 -9.46 -7.89 11.93
C ILE A 93 -10.98 -8.12 12.06
N THR A 94 -11.80 -7.35 11.34
CA THR A 94 -13.26 -7.48 11.38
C THR A 94 -13.74 -8.87 10.99
N GLN A 95 -13.09 -9.54 10.02
CA GLN A 95 -13.41 -10.91 9.62
C GLN A 95 -12.97 -11.96 10.66
N LYS A 96 -11.93 -11.68 11.44
CA LYS A 96 -11.46 -12.56 12.52
C LYS A 96 -12.21 -12.37 13.83
N ILE A 97 -12.83 -11.22 14.05
CA ILE A 97 -13.71 -11.00 15.21
C ILE A 97 -14.98 -11.81 14.99
N ASP A 98 -15.25 -12.77 15.88
CA ASP A 98 -16.57 -13.37 15.96
C ASP A 98 -17.53 -12.37 16.60
N TRP A 99 -18.29 -11.68 15.76
CA TRP A 99 -19.28 -10.69 16.20
C TRP A 99 -20.46 -11.30 16.95
N SER A 100 -20.60 -12.64 16.99
CA SER A 100 -21.63 -13.31 17.78
C SER A 100 -21.33 -13.33 19.29
N GLU A 101 -20.06 -13.09 19.67
CA GLU A 101 -19.61 -13.04 21.07
C GLU A 101 -19.70 -11.64 21.69
N ILE A 102 -19.89 -10.60 20.87
CA ILE A 102 -20.05 -9.21 21.32
C ILE A 102 -21.56 -8.92 21.40
N LYS A 103 -22.16 -9.18 22.57
CA LYS A 103 -23.53 -8.78 22.92
C LYS A 103 -23.53 -7.72 24.01
#